data_AF-A0A6C0Y6M2-F1
#
_entry.id   AF-A0A6C0Y6M2-F1
#
_cell.length_a   1.000
_cell.length_b   1.000
_cell.length_c   1.000
_cell.angle_alpha   90.00
_cell.angle_beta   90.00
_cell.angle_gamma   90.00
#
_symmetry.space_group_name_H-M   'P 1'
#
loop_
_entity.id
_entity.type
_entity.pdbx_description
1 polymer ?
#
loop_
_entity_poly.entity_id
_entity_poly.type
_entity_poly.pdbx_seq_one_letter_code
_entity_poly.pdbx_strand_id
1 'polypeptide(L)'
;MNKLPVVNAFKPGVLHVWGEDAVNATFNGTDFINDETSEIIKVDPKNFHKFAQEQGVLKHEVVLSILTSNSNKDVILIYHGGCPDGVASAVVAMDALGRDLTMIAGHYARPLSEENIDIKDKTVVLCDFSYPLEEMKKIVSKAYRVIFLDHHNTPLESLAHLLSEPNVFAFSSTHYSGASLTWQFFNPKKEMPIFIKYIEDGDLYKFALPDSRDIVKGFHAILTKEVSENLYLLRDGIVKAELQQIRQIGEKINGEAQRQAKGIIKQGRMTATAYGHTFPVINATPDHTNLVGELIYTTEDVPFVMIYTILANRVKVSLRSNANAVDVAELAQRIFPKGGGHRSAAAGFMPFDQFHKEVLSNAVEYVAPVAEEKATCTCEHH
;
A
#
# COMPACT_ATOMS: atom_id res chain seq x y z
N MET A 1 -15.94 -8.44 17.32
CA MET A 1 -14.87 -8.86 16.39
C MET A 1 -15.45 -8.77 14.99
N ASN A 2 -15.08 -7.75 14.22
CA ASN A 2 -15.53 -7.66 12.82
C ASN A 2 -14.89 -8.82 12.05
N LYS A 3 -15.70 -9.78 11.62
CA LYS A 3 -15.24 -10.95 10.86
C LYS A 3 -14.46 -10.48 9.64
N LEU A 4 -13.24 -10.98 9.45
CA LEU A 4 -12.37 -10.69 8.30
C LEU A 4 -13.00 -11.21 6.99
N PRO A 5 -12.69 -10.60 5.83
CA PRO A 5 -13.01 -11.22 4.55
C PRO A 5 -12.15 -12.47 4.45
N VAL A 6 -12.76 -13.63 4.26
CA VAL A 6 -12.04 -14.86 3.92
C VAL A 6 -12.49 -15.22 2.52
N VAL A 7 -11.63 -15.05 1.51
CA VAL A 7 -11.97 -15.32 0.10
C VAL A 7 -11.56 -16.74 -0.23
N ASN A 8 -12.36 -17.70 0.24
CA ASN A 8 -12.10 -19.11 -0.02
C ASN A 8 -13.03 -19.65 -1.11
N ALA A 9 -12.44 -19.86 -2.30
CA ALA A 9 -12.68 -20.90 -3.32
C ALA A 9 -13.98 -20.95 -4.19
N PHE A 10 -13.76 -21.10 -5.52
CA PHE A 10 -14.49 -21.93 -6.53
C PHE A 10 -16.03 -21.76 -6.70
N LYS A 11 -16.68 -21.73 -7.88
CA LYS A 11 -16.47 -22.00 -9.34
C LYS A 11 -17.32 -20.93 -10.11
N PRO A 12 -17.31 -20.81 -11.46
CA PRO A 12 -17.74 -19.60 -12.16
C PRO A 12 -19.24 -19.29 -11.98
N GLY A 13 -19.53 -18.04 -11.62
CA GLY A 13 -20.88 -17.50 -11.63
C GLY A 13 -21.32 -16.95 -10.28
N VAL A 14 -21.69 -15.67 -10.30
CA VAL A 14 -22.49 -14.92 -9.32
C VAL A 14 -21.74 -14.32 -8.12
N LEU A 15 -21.47 -13.01 -8.26
CA LEU A 15 -21.05 -12.08 -7.22
C LEU A 15 -22.32 -11.49 -6.57
N HIS A 16 -22.58 -11.72 -5.28
CA HIS A 16 -23.73 -11.13 -4.58
C HIS A 16 -23.35 -9.87 -3.78
N VAL A 17 -24.17 -8.82 -3.86
CA VAL A 17 -24.01 -7.52 -3.19
C VAL A 17 -24.99 -7.42 -2.02
N TRP A 18 -24.56 -6.93 -0.85
CA TRP A 18 -25.45 -6.62 0.27
C TRP A 18 -25.35 -5.15 0.67
N GLY A 19 -26.50 -4.48 0.76
CA GLY A 19 -26.71 -3.11 1.26
C GLY A 19 -28.15 -2.95 1.77
N GLU A 20 -28.46 -1.86 2.49
CA GLU A 20 -29.75 -1.66 3.19
C GLU A 20 -31.00 -1.66 2.29
N ASP A 21 -30.83 -1.54 0.96
CA ASP A 21 -31.90 -1.55 -0.06
C ASP A 21 -31.70 -2.68 -1.11
N ALA A 22 -31.49 -3.92 -0.67
CA ALA A 22 -31.03 -5.03 -1.53
C ALA A 22 -31.94 -5.33 -2.75
N VAL A 23 -31.32 -5.29 -3.93
CA VAL A 23 -31.82 -5.81 -5.21
C VAL A 23 -31.01 -7.08 -5.55
N ASN A 24 -31.68 -8.19 -5.86
CA ASN A 24 -31.00 -9.42 -6.32
C ASN A 24 -30.25 -9.13 -7.63
N ALA A 25 -28.94 -9.39 -7.70
CA ALA A 25 -28.14 -9.13 -8.89
C ALA A 25 -26.94 -10.07 -9.07
N THR A 26 -26.60 -10.37 -10.34
CA THR A 26 -25.55 -11.28 -10.80
C THR A 26 -24.47 -10.57 -11.61
N PHE A 27 -23.19 -10.80 -11.29
CA PHE A 27 -22.05 -10.35 -12.10
C PHE A 27 -21.75 -11.33 -13.25
N ASN A 28 -21.75 -10.83 -14.49
CA ASN A 28 -21.60 -11.65 -15.70
C ASN A 28 -20.17 -11.68 -16.29
N GLY A 29 -19.20 -11.06 -15.62
CA GLY A 29 -17.83 -10.89 -16.11
C GLY A 29 -17.53 -9.51 -16.70
N THR A 30 -18.54 -8.64 -16.84
CA THR A 30 -18.37 -7.25 -17.31
C THR A 30 -19.15 -6.26 -16.45
N ASP A 31 -20.41 -6.57 -16.14
CA ASP A 31 -21.33 -5.71 -15.40
C ASP A 31 -22.11 -6.52 -14.35
N PHE A 32 -22.67 -5.82 -13.36
CA PHE A 32 -23.69 -6.38 -12.46
C PHE A 32 -25.07 -6.24 -13.10
N ILE A 33 -25.87 -7.30 -13.07
CA ILE A 33 -27.19 -7.36 -13.70
C ILE A 33 -28.22 -7.69 -12.64
N ASN A 34 -29.27 -6.88 -12.49
CA ASN A 34 -30.40 -7.20 -11.62
C ASN A 34 -31.08 -8.51 -12.07
N ASP A 35 -31.22 -9.48 -11.18
CA ASP A 35 -31.73 -10.82 -11.47
C ASP A 35 -33.22 -10.83 -11.83
N GLU A 36 -33.98 -9.81 -11.39
CA GLU A 36 -35.41 -9.67 -11.68
C GLU A 36 -35.66 -8.83 -12.93
N THR A 37 -34.86 -7.77 -13.16
CA THR A 37 -35.12 -6.80 -14.25
C THR A 37 -34.16 -6.92 -15.44
N SER A 38 -33.06 -7.66 -15.31
CA SER A 38 -31.97 -7.76 -16.29
C SER A 38 -31.26 -6.42 -16.61
N GLU A 39 -31.43 -5.40 -15.78
CA GLU A 39 -30.78 -4.09 -15.96
C GLU A 39 -29.34 -4.07 -15.43
N ILE A 40 -28.45 -3.33 -16.11
CA ILE A 40 -27.06 -3.12 -15.68
C ILE A 40 -27.01 -2.15 -14.49
N ILE A 41 -26.48 -2.62 -13.37
CA ILE A 41 -26.28 -1.83 -12.15
C ILE A 41 -24.91 -1.16 -12.21
N LYS A 42 -24.90 0.17 -12.23
CA LYS A 42 -23.66 0.95 -12.05
C LYS A 42 -23.27 0.93 -10.59
N VAL A 43 -22.20 0.22 -10.24
CA VAL A 43 -21.76 0.06 -8.85
C VAL A 43 -20.62 1.04 -8.53
N ASP A 44 -20.75 1.78 -7.42
CA ASP A 44 -19.66 2.57 -6.84
C ASP A 44 -18.66 1.63 -6.14
N PRO A 45 -17.37 1.61 -6.54
CA PRO A 45 -16.32 0.77 -5.93
C PRO A 45 -16.18 0.91 -4.41
N LYS A 46 -16.69 1.99 -3.82
CA LYS A 46 -16.64 2.25 -2.38
C LYS A 46 -17.60 1.38 -1.54
N ASN A 47 -18.56 0.68 -2.17
CA ASN A 47 -19.64 -0.02 -1.48
C ASN A 47 -19.44 -1.54 -1.33
N PHE A 48 -18.26 -2.09 -1.62
CA PHE A 48 -18.05 -3.54 -1.57
C PHE A 48 -17.67 -4.05 -0.17
N HIS A 49 -18.58 -4.82 0.44
CA HIS A 49 -18.30 -5.67 1.61
C HIS A 49 -18.76 -7.13 1.42
N LYS A 50 -17.77 -8.04 1.34
CA LYS A 50 -17.72 -9.49 1.65
C LYS A 50 -18.76 -10.48 1.11
N PHE A 51 -18.19 -11.46 0.40
CA PHE A 51 -18.72 -12.75 -0.02
C PHE A 51 -18.90 -13.75 1.13
N ALA A 52 -20.02 -14.48 1.11
CA ALA A 52 -20.25 -15.74 1.82
C ALA A 52 -21.06 -16.68 0.92
N GLN A 53 -20.92 -17.98 1.18
CA GLN A 53 -20.90 -19.08 0.20
C GLN A 53 -22.08 -20.06 0.37
N GLU A 54 -22.37 -20.91 -0.64
CA GLU A 54 -22.86 -22.28 -0.38
C GLU A 54 -22.22 -23.38 -1.28
N GLN A 55 -21.68 -24.40 -0.58
CA GLN A 55 -21.16 -25.73 -0.97
C GLN A 55 -19.88 -25.87 -1.83
N GLY A 56 -18.84 -26.53 -1.27
CA GLY A 56 -17.62 -26.96 -1.98
C GLY A 56 -16.28 -26.28 -1.63
N VAL A 57 -16.24 -25.43 -0.59
CA VAL A 57 -15.07 -24.59 -0.29
C VAL A 57 -14.06 -25.27 0.64
N LEU A 58 -12.78 -25.16 0.27
CA LEU A 58 -11.65 -25.42 1.17
C LEU A 58 -11.68 -24.38 2.30
N LYS A 59 -12.12 -24.82 3.48
CA LYS A 59 -12.14 -23.99 4.69
C LYS A 59 -10.72 -23.52 5.04
N HIS A 60 -10.58 -22.31 5.58
CA HIS A 60 -9.30 -21.75 6.02
C HIS A 60 -8.51 -22.74 6.90
N GLU A 61 -9.20 -23.41 7.84
CA GLU A 61 -8.61 -24.42 8.72
C GLU A 61 -8.02 -25.62 7.96
N VAL A 62 -8.60 -25.99 6.82
CA VAL A 62 -8.13 -27.07 5.95
C VAL A 62 -6.90 -26.63 5.16
N VAL A 63 -6.89 -25.40 4.65
CA VAL A 63 -5.71 -24.87 3.93
C VAL A 63 -4.54 -24.69 4.88
N LEU A 64 -4.78 -24.13 6.06
CA LEU A 64 -3.77 -23.98 7.09
C LEU A 64 -3.21 -25.34 7.55
N SER A 65 -4.05 -26.35 7.74
CA SER A 65 -3.59 -27.68 8.13
C SER A 65 -2.77 -28.37 7.03
N ILE A 66 -3.16 -28.22 5.76
CA ILE A 66 -2.37 -28.73 4.63
C ILE A 66 -1.00 -28.02 4.56
N LEU A 67 -0.96 -26.69 4.65
CA LEU A 67 0.28 -25.93 4.59
C LEU A 67 1.25 -26.28 5.71
N THR A 68 0.74 -26.42 6.94
CA THR A 68 1.56 -26.72 8.12
C THR A 68 1.95 -28.19 8.25
N SER A 69 1.31 -29.08 7.48
CA SER A 69 1.67 -30.51 7.41
C SER A 69 2.56 -30.87 6.20
N ASN A 70 2.62 -29.99 5.19
CA ASN A 70 3.54 -30.15 4.07
C ASN A 70 5.01 -30.04 4.52
N SER A 71 5.90 -30.68 3.77
CA SER A 71 7.33 -30.42 3.90
C SER A 71 7.63 -28.97 3.52
N ASN A 72 8.44 -28.27 4.31
CA ASN A 72 8.85 -26.89 4.03
C ASN A 72 9.51 -26.72 2.66
N LYS A 73 10.11 -27.79 2.13
CA LYS A 73 10.73 -27.85 0.79
C LYS A 73 9.72 -27.82 -0.36
N ASP A 74 8.43 -27.99 -0.07
CA ASP A 74 7.34 -27.95 -1.04
C ASP A 74 6.59 -26.61 -1.03
N VAL A 75 7.02 -25.66 -0.20
CA VAL A 75 6.46 -24.32 -0.10
C VAL A 75 7.48 -23.27 -0.52
N ILE A 76 7.06 -22.34 -1.36
CA ILE A 76 7.83 -21.17 -1.77
C ILE A 76 7.06 -19.94 -1.30
N LEU A 77 7.71 -19.11 -0.51
CA LEU A 77 7.16 -17.86 -0.01
C LEU A 77 7.71 -16.69 -0.84
N ILE A 78 6.82 -15.86 -1.35
CA ILE A 78 7.15 -14.63 -2.04
C ILE A 78 6.56 -13.50 -1.22
N TYR A 79 7.37 -12.52 -0.82
CA TYR A 79 6.91 -11.41 0.01
C TYR A 79 7.34 -10.07 -0.56
N HIS A 80 6.72 -8.96 -0.17
CA HIS A 80 7.16 -7.65 -0.64
C HIS A 80 8.55 -7.30 -0.08
N GLY A 81 9.55 -7.25 -0.95
CA GLY A 81 10.90 -6.88 -0.57
C GLY A 81 11.05 -5.37 -0.36
N GLY A 82 11.61 -4.97 0.78
CA GLY A 82 12.07 -3.59 1.02
C GLY A 82 11.15 -2.72 1.88
N CYS A 83 10.05 -3.27 2.42
CA CYS A 83 9.22 -2.61 3.42
C CYS A 83 9.11 -3.45 4.71
N PRO A 84 8.84 -2.83 5.88
CA PRO A 84 8.59 -3.54 7.12
C PRO A 84 7.39 -4.49 7.07
N ASP A 85 6.34 -4.16 6.31
CA ASP A 85 5.13 -5.00 6.24
C ASP A 85 5.39 -6.34 5.53
N GLY A 86 5.98 -6.29 4.33
CA GLY A 86 6.46 -7.47 3.63
C GLY A 86 7.46 -8.30 4.43
N VAL A 87 8.46 -7.67 5.06
CA VAL A 87 9.44 -8.41 5.90
C VAL A 87 8.75 -9.07 7.11
N ALA A 88 7.86 -8.35 7.80
CA ALA A 88 7.14 -8.90 8.95
C ALA A 88 6.19 -10.03 8.54
N SER A 89 5.51 -9.90 7.40
CA SER A 89 4.68 -10.97 6.83
C SER A 89 5.51 -12.23 6.57
N ALA A 90 6.72 -12.06 6.03
CA ALA A 90 7.63 -13.17 5.77
C ALA A 90 8.13 -13.85 7.06
N VAL A 91 8.46 -13.06 8.09
CA VAL A 91 8.85 -13.60 9.40
C VAL A 91 7.71 -14.40 10.02
N VAL A 92 6.47 -13.93 9.93
CA VAL A 92 5.29 -14.66 10.46
C VAL A 92 5.09 -15.98 9.71
N ALA A 93 5.16 -15.97 8.38
CA ALA A 93 5.03 -17.18 7.57
C ALA A 93 6.17 -18.18 7.87
N MET A 94 7.41 -17.71 8.00
CA MET A 94 8.57 -18.55 8.35
C MET A 94 8.46 -19.11 9.77
N ASP A 95 7.94 -18.38 10.75
CA ASP A 95 7.72 -18.90 12.10
C ASP A 95 6.68 -20.03 12.11
N ALA A 96 5.63 -19.91 11.29
CA ALA A 96 4.56 -20.88 11.19
C ALA A 96 4.92 -22.13 10.34
N LEU A 97 5.66 -21.93 9.25
CA LEU A 97 6.03 -22.99 8.32
C LEU A 97 7.38 -23.61 8.67
N GLY A 98 8.28 -22.89 9.34
CA GLY A 98 9.62 -23.33 9.74
C GLY A 98 10.75 -22.70 8.92
N ARG A 99 11.99 -22.84 9.43
CA ARG A 99 13.16 -22.05 8.98
C ARG A 99 13.75 -22.45 7.62
N ASP A 100 13.57 -23.69 7.17
CA ASP A 100 14.10 -24.18 5.89
C ASP A 100 13.22 -23.83 4.68
N LEU A 101 12.49 -22.69 4.76
CA LEU A 101 11.55 -22.23 3.75
C LEU A 101 12.29 -21.51 2.62
N THR A 102 11.95 -21.82 1.36
CA THR A 102 12.46 -21.04 0.22
C THR A 102 11.70 -19.71 0.16
N MET A 103 12.42 -18.60 0.30
CA MET A 103 11.84 -17.25 0.35
C MET A 103 12.41 -16.37 -0.77
N ILE A 104 11.53 -15.59 -1.41
CA ILE A 104 11.86 -14.66 -2.48
C ILE A 104 11.35 -13.27 -2.10
N ALA A 105 12.27 -12.29 -2.10
CA ALA A 105 11.91 -10.88 -2.00
C ALA A 105 11.35 -10.40 -3.34
N GLY A 106 10.03 -10.31 -3.43
CA GLY A 106 9.30 -9.87 -4.62
C GLY A 106 9.47 -8.38 -4.89
N HIS A 107 9.73 -8.04 -6.16
CA HIS A 107 9.82 -6.68 -6.66
C HIS A 107 9.04 -6.55 -7.98
N TYR A 108 8.19 -5.52 -8.11
CA TYR A 108 7.37 -5.33 -9.32
C TYR A 108 8.17 -5.21 -10.63
N ALA A 109 9.42 -4.78 -10.55
CA ALA A 109 10.30 -4.62 -11.72
C ALA A 109 11.07 -5.90 -12.10
N ARG A 110 10.95 -6.98 -11.30
CA ARG A 110 11.69 -8.23 -11.49
C ARG A 110 10.71 -9.40 -11.61
N PRO A 111 10.60 -10.08 -12.76
CA PRO A 111 9.73 -11.25 -12.90
C PRO A 111 10.30 -12.46 -12.15
N LEU A 112 9.43 -13.39 -11.76
CA LEU A 112 9.81 -14.59 -11.00
C LEU A 112 10.79 -15.47 -11.78
N SER A 113 10.71 -15.47 -13.11
CA SER A 113 11.63 -16.21 -13.98
C SER A 113 13.11 -15.90 -13.74
N GLU A 114 13.44 -14.69 -13.24
CA GLU A 114 14.82 -14.30 -12.94
C GLU A 114 15.35 -14.85 -11.61
N GLU A 115 14.50 -15.47 -10.79
CA GLU A 115 14.91 -16.09 -9.53
C GLU A 115 15.46 -17.52 -9.73
N ASN A 116 15.33 -18.08 -10.94
CA ASN A 116 15.79 -19.44 -11.28
C ASN A 116 15.27 -20.54 -10.33
N ILE A 117 14.04 -20.39 -9.84
CA ILE A 117 13.38 -21.35 -8.94
C ILE A 117 12.30 -22.13 -9.69
N ASP A 118 12.27 -23.45 -9.48
CA ASP A 118 11.21 -24.30 -10.00
C ASP A 118 10.00 -24.29 -9.06
N ILE A 119 8.90 -23.72 -9.53
CA ILE A 119 7.62 -23.68 -8.82
C ILE A 119 6.70 -24.84 -9.18
N LYS A 120 7.12 -25.73 -10.10
CA LYS A 120 6.28 -26.84 -10.56
C LYS A 120 5.93 -27.76 -9.41
N ASP A 121 4.65 -28.07 -9.29
CA ASP A 121 4.10 -28.95 -8.25
C ASP A 121 4.34 -28.44 -6.80
N LYS A 122 4.75 -27.17 -6.63
CA LYS A 122 4.97 -26.51 -5.33
C LYS A 122 3.77 -25.69 -4.92
N THR A 123 3.64 -25.43 -3.61
CA THR A 123 2.72 -24.43 -3.10
C THR A 123 3.42 -23.07 -3.03
N VAL A 124 2.89 -22.07 -3.72
CA VAL A 124 3.40 -20.69 -3.72
C VAL A 124 2.52 -19.85 -2.81
N VAL A 125 3.11 -19.26 -1.77
CA VAL A 125 2.45 -18.32 -0.86
C VAL A 125 2.97 -16.93 -1.16
N LEU A 126 2.08 -15.98 -1.46
CA LEU A 126 2.41 -14.58 -1.67
C LEU A 126 1.91 -13.76 -0.47
N CYS A 127 2.79 -12.98 0.16
CA CYS A 127 2.50 -12.14 1.32
C CYS A 127 2.81 -10.67 1.02
N ASP A 128 1.86 -9.78 1.27
CA ASP A 128 1.99 -8.33 1.00
C ASP A 128 2.33 -8.01 -0.46
N PHE A 129 2.15 -8.97 -1.37
CA PHE A 129 2.68 -8.86 -2.72
C PHE A 129 1.91 -9.71 -3.72
N SER A 130 1.91 -9.23 -4.95
CA SER A 130 1.54 -10.02 -6.12
C SER A 130 2.23 -9.46 -7.35
N TYR A 131 2.56 -10.34 -8.30
CA TYR A 131 3.12 -9.90 -9.57
C TYR A 131 2.03 -9.29 -10.47
N PRO A 132 2.42 -8.54 -11.51
CA PRO A 132 1.50 -8.16 -12.58
C PRO A 132 0.79 -9.37 -13.17
N LEU A 133 -0.41 -9.14 -13.70
CA LEU A 133 -1.32 -10.21 -14.11
C LEU A 133 -0.69 -11.31 -14.99
N GLU A 134 0.04 -10.91 -16.02
CA GLU A 134 0.63 -11.84 -16.97
C GLU A 134 1.67 -12.77 -16.34
N GLU A 135 2.36 -12.32 -15.30
CA GLU A 135 3.28 -13.15 -14.54
C GLU A 135 2.52 -14.06 -13.57
N MET A 136 1.47 -13.55 -12.93
CA MET A 136 0.62 -14.37 -12.06
C MET A 136 -0.07 -15.51 -12.81
N LYS A 137 -0.53 -15.31 -14.06
CA LYS A 137 -1.05 -16.38 -14.93
C LYS A 137 -0.04 -17.52 -15.09
N LYS A 138 1.24 -17.21 -15.30
CA LYS A 138 2.30 -18.22 -15.44
C LYS A 138 2.51 -18.97 -14.13
N ILE A 139 2.50 -18.27 -13.00
CA ILE A 139 2.65 -18.87 -11.67
C ILE A 139 1.51 -19.85 -11.40
N VAL A 140 0.27 -19.40 -11.57
CA VAL A 140 -0.94 -20.21 -11.36
C VAL A 140 -0.96 -21.44 -12.28
N SER A 141 -0.50 -21.33 -13.53
CA SER A 141 -0.46 -22.46 -14.46
C SER A 141 0.56 -23.56 -14.10
N LYS A 142 1.55 -23.27 -13.26
CA LYS A 142 2.66 -24.18 -12.92
C LYS A 142 2.62 -24.70 -11.49
N ALA A 143 2.20 -23.85 -10.55
CA ALA A 143 2.16 -24.18 -9.14
C ALA A 143 1.05 -25.20 -8.84
N TYR A 144 1.31 -26.11 -7.89
CA TYR A 144 0.28 -27.00 -7.37
C TYR A 144 -0.83 -26.22 -6.66
N ARG A 145 -0.45 -25.16 -5.93
CA ARG A 145 -1.37 -24.25 -5.24
C ARG A 145 -0.76 -22.87 -5.12
N VAL A 146 -1.59 -21.84 -5.20
CA VAL A 146 -1.22 -20.44 -5.00
C VAL A 146 -2.08 -19.84 -3.89
N ILE A 147 -1.45 -19.15 -2.94
CA ILE A 147 -2.12 -18.55 -1.78
C ILE A 147 -1.74 -17.08 -1.73
N PHE A 148 -2.74 -16.20 -1.74
CA PHE A 148 -2.55 -14.75 -1.63
C PHE A 148 -2.92 -14.26 -0.23
N LEU A 149 -1.97 -13.61 0.44
CA LEU A 149 -2.14 -12.90 1.70
C LEU A 149 -1.79 -11.43 1.45
N ASP A 150 -2.70 -10.68 0.82
CA ASP A 150 -2.41 -9.35 0.27
C ASP A 150 -3.54 -8.34 0.59
N HIS A 151 -3.20 -7.07 0.73
CA HIS A 151 -4.11 -5.99 1.09
C HIS A 151 -4.28 -4.91 0.00
N HIS A 152 -3.45 -4.95 -1.04
CA HIS A 152 -3.49 -3.97 -2.12
C HIS A 152 -4.78 -4.10 -2.98
N ASN A 153 -5.40 -2.96 -3.32
CA ASN A 153 -6.61 -2.94 -4.16
C ASN A 153 -6.35 -3.43 -5.60
N THR A 154 -5.24 -3.00 -6.20
CA THR A 154 -4.92 -3.25 -7.61
C THR A 154 -4.80 -4.74 -7.94
N PRO A 155 -4.16 -5.58 -7.12
CA PRO A 155 -4.20 -7.03 -7.26
C PRO A 155 -5.61 -7.63 -7.21
N LEU A 156 -6.50 -7.14 -6.35
CA LEU A 156 -7.83 -7.73 -6.19
C LEU A 156 -8.72 -7.51 -7.41
N GLU A 157 -8.63 -6.33 -8.04
CA GLU A 157 -9.38 -6.00 -9.25
C GLU A 157 -8.75 -6.68 -10.49
N SER A 158 -7.43 -6.59 -10.64
CA SER A 158 -6.74 -7.10 -11.84
C SER A 158 -6.59 -8.62 -11.86
N LEU A 159 -6.58 -9.29 -10.69
CA LEU A 159 -6.44 -10.73 -10.57
C LEU A 159 -7.77 -11.44 -10.31
N ALA A 160 -8.92 -10.75 -10.38
CA ALA A 160 -10.24 -11.32 -10.09
C ALA A 160 -10.50 -12.65 -10.84
N HIS A 161 -10.07 -12.75 -12.10
CA HIS A 161 -10.19 -13.99 -12.87
C HIS A 161 -9.24 -15.09 -12.37
N LEU A 162 -8.03 -14.76 -11.89
CA LEU A 162 -7.16 -15.75 -11.26
C LEU A 162 -7.70 -16.24 -9.92
N LEU A 163 -8.44 -15.40 -9.18
CA LEU A 163 -9.07 -15.82 -7.93
C LEU A 163 -10.14 -16.91 -8.15
N SER A 164 -10.64 -17.07 -9.37
CA SER A 164 -11.55 -18.15 -9.75
C SER A 164 -10.85 -19.47 -10.10
N GLU A 165 -9.52 -19.48 -10.25
CA GLU A 165 -8.76 -20.68 -10.63
C GLU A 165 -8.74 -21.73 -9.51
N PRO A 166 -8.81 -23.02 -9.86
CA PRO A 166 -9.04 -24.07 -8.89
C PRO A 166 -7.86 -24.34 -7.94
N ASN A 167 -6.68 -23.86 -8.26
CA ASN A 167 -5.50 -23.98 -7.41
C ASN A 167 -5.18 -22.66 -6.68
N VAL A 168 -6.07 -21.67 -6.73
CA VAL A 168 -5.87 -20.36 -6.09
C VAL A 168 -6.72 -20.21 -4.83
N PHE A 169 -6.12 -19.60 -3.81
CA PHE A 169 -6.77 -19.23 -2.56
C PHE A 169 -6.37 -17.81 -2.18
N ALA A 170 -7.30 -16.99 -1.69
CA ALA A 170 -7.00 -15.64 -1.24
C ALA A 170 -7.53 -15.33 0.16
N PHE A 171 -6.67 -14.77 0.99
CA PHE A 171 -7.01 -14.20 2.28
C PHE A 171 -6.58 -12.74 2.26
N SER A 172 -7.47 -11.88 1.76
CA SER A 172 -7.16 -10.49 1.45
C SER A 172 -8.11 -9.53 2.13
N SER A 173 -7.60 -8.37 2.52
CA SER A 173 -8.41 -7.27 3.04
C SER A 173 -7.68 -5.96 2.94
N THR A 174 -8.37 -4.92 2.49
CA THR A 174 -7.85 -3.56 2.40
C THR A 174 -7.83 -2.81 3.75
N HIS A 175 -8.35 -3.45 4.82
CA HIS A 175 -8.43 -2.88 6.16
C HIS A 175 -7.26 -3.27 7.08
N TYR A 176 -6.46 -4.24 6.65
CA TYR A 176 -5.34 -4.82 7.39
C TYR A 176 -4.11 -4.79 6.50
N SER A 177 -2.92 -4.68 7.08
CA SER A 177 -1.69 -4.80 6.29
C SER A 177 -1.39 -6.27 5.96
N GLY A 178 -0.45 -6.53 5.05
CA GLY A 178 0.02 -7.86 4.70
C GLY A 178 0.57 -8.64 5.90
N ALA A 179 1.29 -8.00 6.83
CA ALA A 179 1.75 -8.65 8.07
C ALA A 179 0.58 -9.05 8.97
N SER A 180 -0.44 -8.19 9.11
CA SER A 180 -1.66 -8.48 9.87
C SER A 180 -2.46 -9.63 9.28
N LEU A 181 -2.65 -9.64 7.96
CA LEU A 181 -3.33 -10.73 7.25
C LEU A 181 -2.58 -12.06 7.43
N THR A 182 -1.26 -12.02 7.28
CA THR A 182 -0.41 -13.21 7.44
C THR A 182 -0.46 -13.75 8.87
N TRP A 183 -0.47 -12.86 9.87
CA TRP A 183 -0.65 -13.27 11.28
C TRP A 183 -2.00 -13.92 11.52
N GLN A 184 -3.08 -13.32 11.05
CA GLN A 184 -4.42 -13.87 11.24
C GLN A 184 -4.60 -15.21 10.53
N PHE A 185 -3.97 -15.37 9.36
CA PHE A 185 -3.99 -16.63 8.61
C PHE A 185 -3.29 -17.75 9.39
N PHE A 186 -2.04 -17.54 9.83
CA PHE A 186 -1.28 -18.59 10.53
C PHE A 186 -1.61 -18.73 12.02
N ASN A 187 -2.13 -17.68 12.67
CA ASN A 187 -2.37 -17.62 14.11
C ASN A 187 -3.79 -17.11 14.46
N PRO A 188 -4.87 -17.66 13.88
CA PRO A 188 -6.23 -17.10 13.96
C PRO A 188 -6.82 -17.00 15.39
N LYS A 189 -6.23 -17.71 16.35
CA LYS A 189 -6.68 -17.74 17.75
C LYS A 189 -5.73 -16.99 18.71
N LYS A 190 -4.63 -16.43 18.21
CA LYS A 190 -3.64 -15.72 19.05
C LYS A 190 -3.85 -14.22 18.93
N GLU A 191 -3.56 -13.51 20.02
CA GLU A 191 -3.52 -12.04 19.98
C GLU A 191 -2.42 -11.56 19.03
N MET A 192 -2.70 -10.50 18.28
CA MET A 192 -1.74 -9.86 17.39
C MET A 192 -0.62 -9.15 18.19
N PRO A 193 0.66 -9.46 17.91
CA PRO A 193 1.83 -8.79 18.48
C PRO A 193 1.83 -7.28 18.26
N ILE A 194 2.49 -6.55 19.17
CA ILE A 194 2.57 -5.09 19.12
C ILE A 194 3.31 -4.58 17.88
N PHE A 195 4.32 -5.32 17.41
CA PHE A 195 5.11 -4.91 16.25
C PHE A 195 4.26 -4.90 14.98
N ILE A 196 3.37 -5.87 14.81
CA ILE A 196 2.42 -5.92 13.69
C ILE A 196 1.44 -4.76 13.79
N LYS A 197 0.93 -4.45 14.99
CA LYS A 197 0.02 -3.30 15.20
C LYS A 197 0.67 -1.98 14.76
N TYR A 198 1.94 -1.74 15.11
CA TYR A 198 2.66 -0.54 14.67
C TYR A 198 2.96 -0.54 13.17
N ILE A 199 3.38 -1.68 12.61
CA ILE A 199 3.64 -1.81 11.17
C ILE A 199 2.36 -1.54 10.38
N GLU A 200 1.22 -2.15 10.75
CA GLU A 200 -0.08 -1.90 10.12
C GLU A 200 -0.50 -0.42 10.23
N ASP A 201 -0.30 0.20 11.39
CA ASP A 201 -0.66 1.61 11.62
C ASP A 201 0.11 2.56 10.69
N GLY A 202 1.38 2.24 10.39
CA GLY A 202 2.19 2.97 9.42
C GLY A 202 1.88 2.65 7.96
N ASP A 203 1.71 1.36 7.66
CA ASP A 203 1.44 0.84 6.32
C ASP A 203 0.10 1.35 5.76
N LEU A 204 -0.95 1.35 6.60
CA LEU A 204 -2.25 1.93 6.27
C LEU A 204 -2.31 3.46 6.44
N TYR A 205 -1.16 4.08 6.73
CA TYR A 205 -1.00 5.53 6.93
C TYR A 205 -1.94 6.14 7.99
N LYS A 206 -2.29 5.36 9.03
CA LYS A 206 -3.20 5.78 10.10
C LYS A 206 -2.48 6.63 11.16
N PHE A 207 -1.29 6.19 11.57
CA PHE A 207 -0.49 6.79 12.65
C PHE A 207 -1.28 7.11 13.93
N ALA A 208 -2.22 6.24 14.30
CA ALA A 208 -3.09 6.44 15.47
C ALA A 208 -2.46 5.96 16.79
N LEU A 209 -1.42 5.11 16.71
CA LEU A 209 -0.74 4.61 17.91
C LEU A 209 0.28 5.65 18.46
N PRO A 210 0.58 5.62 19.77
CA PRO A 210 1.57 6.52 20.37
C PRO A 210 2.93 6.42 19.68
N ASP A 211 3.53 7.56 19.35
CA ASP A 211 4.85 7.64 18.69
C ASP A 211 4.98 6.83 17.38
N SER A 212 3.85 6.49 16.73
CA SER A 212 3.82 5.53 15.61
C SER A 212 4.73 5.92 14.45
N ARG A 213 4.78 7.20 14.08
CA ARG A 213 5.65 7.71 13.00
C ARG A 213 7.13 7.42 13.27
N ASP A 214 7.56 7.52 14.53
CA ASP A 214 8.94 7.25 14.91
C ASP A 214 9.19 5.75 15.06
N ILE A 215 8.27 5.00 15.66
CA ILE A 215 8.42 3.55 15.80
C ILE A 215 8.45 2.85 14.43
N VAL A 216 7.54 3.20 13.52
CA VAL A 216 7.52 2.68 12.15
C VAL A 216 8.81 3.04 11.42
N LYS A 217 9.31 4.27 11.56
CA LYS A 217 10.60 4.66 10.99
C LYS A 217 11.77 3.89 11.61
N GLY A 218 11.69 3.57 12.90
CA GLY A 218 12.61 2.68 13.58
C GLY A 218 12.61 1.29 12.96
N PHE A 219 11.45 0.69 12.70
CA PHE A 219 11.36 -0.59 11.98
C PHE A 219 11.99 -0.54 10.59
N HIS A 220 11.75 0.52 9.82
CA HIS A 220 12.43 0.73 8.53
C HIS A 220 13.96 0.76 8.65
N ALA A 221 14.49 1.23 9.79
CA ALA A 221 15.93 1.36 10.00
C ALA A 221 16.60 0.09 10.51
N ILE A 222 15.90 -0.72 11.33
CA ILE A 222 16.49 -1.90 11.99
C ILE A 222 16.24 -3.20 11.24
N LEU A 223 15.16 -3.30 10.46
CA LEU A 223 14.85 -4.52 9.74
C LEU A 223 15.76 -4.68 8.54
N THR A 224 16.38 -5.86 8.42
CA THR A 224 17.29 -6.18 7.32
C THR A 224 16.54 -6.86 6.18
N LYS A 225 17.21 -7.01 5.03
CA LYS A 225 16.66 -7.78 3.90
C LYS A 225 16.63 -9.28 4.18
N GLU A 226 17.44 -9.76 5.11
CA GLU A 226 17.53 -11.16 5.47
C GLU A 226 16.45 -11.51 6.49
N VAL A 227 15.34 -12.10 6.02
CA VAL A 227 14.18 -12.46 6.85
C VAL A 227 14.57 -13.29 8.08
N SER A 228 15.57 -14.18 7.94
CA SER A 228 16.07 -15.03 9.03
C SER A 228 16.68 -14.24 10.19
N GLU A 229 17.35 -13.12 9.91
CA GLU A 229 17.95 -12.24 10.93
C GLU A 229 16.85 -11.50 11.72
N ASN A 230 15.76 -11.14 11.05
CA ASN A 230 14.63 -10.43 11.65
C ASN A 230 13.77 -11.32 12.56
N LEU A 231 13.87 -12.66 12.48
CA LEU A 231 13.05 -13.59 13.27
C LEU A 231 13.21 -13.40 14.78
N TYR A 232 14.41 -13.07 15.24
CA TYR A 232 14.65 -12.82 16.66
C TYR A 232 14.10 -11.45 17.08
N LEU A 233 14.32 -10.43 16.25
CA LEU A 233 13.91 -9.05 16.49
C LEU A 233 12.39 -8.92 16.54
N LEU A 234 11.68 -9.55 15.60
CA LEU A 234 10.21 -9.51 15.48
C LEU A 234 9.51 -10.54 16.39
N ARG A 235 9.89 -10.54 17.68
CA ARG A 235 9.18 -11.25 18.74
C ARG A 235 8.53 -10.25 19.66
N ASP A 236 7.28 -10.48 20.02
CA ASP A 236 6.48 -9.53 20.81
C ASP A 236 7.18 -9.10 22.11
N GLY A 237 7.78 -10.05 22.84
CA GLY A 237 8.53 -9.74 24.07
C GLY A 237 9.81 -8.92 23.84
N ILE A 238 10.53 -9.16 22.73
CA ILE A 238 11.75 -8.42 22.38
C ILE A 238 11.39 -7.01 21.94
N VAL A 239 10.44 -6.86 21.02
CA VAL A 239 9.98 -5.55 20.55
C VAL A 239 9.43 -4.71 21.70
N LYS A 240 8.65 -5.30 22.62
CA LYS A 240 8.14 -4.58 23.80
C LYS A 240 9.28 -4.05 24.67
N ALA A 241 10.34 -4.82 24.87
CA ALA A 241 11.50 -4.41 25.65
C ALA A 241 12.34 -3.32 24.94
N GLU A 242 12.40 -3.36 23.61
CA GLU A 242 13.23 -2.45 22.80
C GLU A 242 12.46 -1.27 22.21
N LEU A 243 11.15 -1.18 22.40
CA LEU A 243 10.27 -0.21 21.74
C LEU A 243 10.76 1.24 21.88
N GLN A 244 11.27 1.61 23.06
CA GLN A 244 11.83 2.93 23.30
C GLN A 244 13.09 3.20 22.46
N GLN A 245 13.95 2.20 22.26
CA GLN A 245 15.14 2.34 21.44
C GLN A 245 14.77 2.42 19.94
N ILE A 246 13.82 1.59 19.50
CA ILE A 246 13.28 1.63 18.12
C ILE A 246 12.72 3.02 17.84
N ARG A 247 11.92 3.58 18.76
CA ARG A 247 11.41 4.94 18.69
C ARG A 247 12.53 5.97 18.58
N GLN A 248 13.53 5.94 19.47
CA GLN A 248 14.63 6.91 19.46
C GLN A 248 15.44 6.91 18.16
N ILE A 249 15.59 5.75 17.53
CA ILE A 249 16.22 5.62 16.20
C ILE A 249 15.35 6.37 15.17
N GLY A 250 14.05 6.05 15.12
CA GLY A 250 13.14 6.69 14.19
C GLY A 250 12.99 8.19 14.38
N GLU A 251 12.90 8.66 15.63
CA GLU A 251 12.82 10.07 16.01
C GLU A 251 14.00 10.87 15.44
N LYS A 252 15.22 10.36 15.57
CA LYS A 252 16.42 11.02 15.01
C LYS A 252 16.38 11.10 13.49
N ILE A 253 15.94 10.03 12.82
CA ILE A 253 15.83 9.98 11.35
C ILE A 253 14.74 10.94 10.88
N ASN A 254 13.57 10.93 11.52
CA ASN A 254 12.46 11.82 11.18
C ASN A 254 12.82 13.29 11.45
N GLY A 255 13.51 13.59 12.55
CA GLY A 255 13.99 14.93 12.86
C GLY A 255 14.96 15.47 11.82
N GLU A 256 15.86 14.64 11.29
CA GLU A 256 16.73 15.02 10.18
C GLU A 256 15.95 15.22 8.88
N ALA A 257 15.05 14.29 8.53
CA ALA A 257 14.20 14.41 7.34
C ALA A 257 13.35 15.70 7.37
N GLN A 258 12.83 16.09 8.53
CA GLN A 258 12.11 17.36 8.70
C GLN A 258 12.98 18.58 8.49
N ARG A 259 14.23 18.58 9.01
CA ARG A 259 15.18 19.69 8.76
C ARG A 259 15.50 19.83 7.27
N GLN A 260 15.77 18.71 6.61
CA GLN A 260 16.06 18.68 5.17
C GLN A 260 14.87 19.14 4.34
N ALA A 261 13.66 18.62 4.63
CA ALA A 261 12.43 19.02 3.94
C ALA A 261 12.15 20.53 4.08
N LYS A 262 12.31 21.10 5.28
CA LYS A 262 12.20 22.56 5.49
C LYS A 262 13.22 23.34 4.68
N GLY A 263 14.46 22.86 4.60
CA GLY A 263 15.51 23.43 3.76
C GLY A 263 15.14 23.42 2.27
N ILE A 264 14.65 22.28 1.77
CA ILE A 264 14.18 22.11 0.39
C ILE A 264 13.04 23.08 0.08
N ILE A 265 12.03 23.18 0.94
CA ILE A 265 10.90 24.09 0.75
C ILE A 265 11.37 25.54 0.72
N LYS A 266 12.21 25.94 1.68
CA LYS A 266 12.69 27.32 1.78
C LYS A 266 13.49 27.77 0.55
N GLN A 267 14.27 26.87 -0.06
CA GLN A 267 15.20 27.22 -1.13
C GLN A 267 14.65 26.94 -2.53
N GLY A 268 13.77 25.94 -2.68
CA GLY A 268 13.40 25.38 -3.98
C GLY A 268 11.93 25.52 -4.34
N ARG A 269 11.11 26.16 -3.50
CA ARG A 269 9.68 26.34 -3.77
C ARG A 269 9.43 27.46 -4.77
N MET A 270 8.63 27.13 -5.77
CA MET A 270 8.04 28.07 -6.72
C MET A 270 6.51 27.91 -6.71
N THR A 271 5.82 28.86 -7.34
CA THR A 271 4.39 28.80 -7.62
C THR A 271 4.19 28.68 -9.12
N ALA A 272 3.46 27.66 -9.58
CA ALA A 272 3.13 27.47 -10.99
C ALA A 272 1.62 27.56 -11.22
N THR A 273 1.23 28.01 -12.42
CA THR A 273 -0.15 27.95 -12.89
C THR A 273 -0.23 27.05 -14.12
N ALA A 274 -0.88 25.90 -13.97
CA ALA A 274 -1.08 24.92 -15.03
C ALA A 274 -2.32 24.05 -14.71
N TYR A 275 -2.87 23.39 -15.74
CA TYR A 275 -3.98 22.44 -15.58
C TYR A 275 -5.20 23.00 -14.83
N GLY A 276 -5.45 24.31 -14.94
CA GLY A 276 -6.57 25.00 -14.27
C GLY A 276 -6.34 25.33 -12.79
N HIS A 277 -5.11 25.16 -12.27
CA HIS A 277 -4.78 25.40 -10.87
C HIS A 277 -3.52 26.27 -10.72
N THR A 278 -3.44 26.97 -9.59
CA THR A 278 -2.20 27.61 -9.11
C THR A 278 -1.73 26.85 -7.87
N PHE A 279 -0.50 26.34 -7.91
CA PHE A 279 -0.02 25.38 -6.90
C PHE A 279 1.49 25.52 -6.61
N PRO A 280 1.96 25.09 -5.42
CA PRO A 280 3.37 24.97 -5.12
C PRO A 280 4.04 23.88 -5.97
N VAL A 281 5.17 24.21 -6.60
CA VAL A 281 6.01 23.26 -7.33
C VAL A 281 7.44 23.27 -6.79
N ILE A 282 7.98 22.09 -6.48
CA ILE A 282 9.26 21.91 -5.76
C ILE A 282 10.07 20.78 -6.38
N ASN A 283 11.38 21.00 -6.57
CA ASN A 283 12.31 19.93 -6.89
C ASN A 283 12.73 19.21 -5.60
N ALA A 284 12.46 17.91 -5.50
CA ALA A 284 12.93 17.10 -4.38
C ALA A 284 13.15 15.64 -4.81
N THR A 285 14.02 14.95 -4.09
CA THR A 285 14.20 13.50 -4.27
C THR A 285 12.97 12.73 -3.77
N PRO A 286 12.72 11.50 -4.26
CA PRO A 286 11.58 10.69 -3.84
C PRO A 286 11.45 10.50 -2.32
N ASP A 287 12.58 10.45 -1.60
CA ASP A 287 12.61 10.26 -0.15
C ASP A 287 11.96 11.42 0.63
N HIS A 288 11.88 12.61 0.03
CA HIS A 288 11.31 13.81 0.65
C HIS A 288 9.89 14.13 0.16
N THR A 289 9.39 13.43 -0.87
CA THR A 289 8.14 13.79 -1.55
C THR A 289 6.94 13.90 -0.60
N ASN A 290 6.73 12.89 0.26
CA ASN A 290 5.58 12.89 1.16
C ASN A 290 5.68 13.99 2.21
N LEU A 291 6.85 14.13 2.85
CA LEU A 291 7.06 15.10 3.91
C LEU A 291 7.02 16.54 3.41
N VAL A 292 7.59 16.82 2.23
CA VAL A 292 7.50 18.15 1.59
C VAL A 292 6.05 18.49 1.26
N GLY A 293 5.30 17.55 0.68
CA GLY A 293 3.88 17.73 0.42
C GLY A 293 3.10 18.02 1.71
N GLU A 294 3.26 17.16 2.72
CA GLU A 294 2.59 17.25 4.02
C GLU A 294 2.87 18.57 4.74
N LEU A 295 4.12 19.00 4.79
CA LEU A 295 4.48 20.27 5.45
C LEU A 295 3.82 21.49 4.81
N ILE A 296 3.46 21.45 3.52
CA ILE A 296 2.83 22.58 2.83
C ILE A 296 1.31 22.49 2.92
N TYR A 297 0.70 21.37 2.54
CA TYR A 297 -0.77 21.27 2.50
C TYR A 297 -1.42 21.27 3.89
N THR A 298 -0.64 21.06 4.96
CA THR A 298 -1.13 21.15 6.35
C THR A 298 -1.05 22.56 6.93
N THR A 299 -0.20 23.44 6.36
CA THR A 299 -0.04 24.82 6.85
C THR A 299 -0.68 25.86 5.94
N GLU A 300 -1.00 25.48 4.69
CA GLU A 300 -1.51 26.37 3.67
C GLU A 300 -2.68 25.73 2.92
N ASP A 301 -3.68 26.55 2.58
CA ASP A 301 -4.79 26.13 1.71
C ASP A 301 -4.33 26.17 0.24
N VAL A 302 -3.87 25.02 -0.24
CA VAL A 302 -3.40 24.83 -1.63
C VAL A 302 -4.14 23.66 -2.27
N PRO A 303 -4.45 23.72 -3.59
CA PRO A 303 -5.19 22.65 -4.25
C PRO A 303 -4.44 21.31 -4.21
N PHE A 304 -3.13 21.37 -4.40
CA PHE A 304 -2.17 20.28 -4.26
C PHE A 304 -0.75 20.86 -4.27
N VAL A 305 0.24 20.03 -3.99
CA VAL A 305 1.68 20.29 -4.11
C VAL A 305 2.23 19.39 -5.20
N MET A 306 2.98 19.95 -6.15
CA MET A 306 3.68 19.21 -7.19
C MET A 306 5.16 19.08 -6.83
N ILE A 307 5.62 17.86 -6.58
CA ILE A 307 7.03 17.55 -6.35
C ILE A 307 7.59 16.87 -7.57
N TYR A 308 8.70 17.35 -8.11
CA TYR A 308 9.34 16.76 -9.28
C TYR A 308 10.78 16.33 -9.03
N THR A 309 11.23 15.32 -9.78
CA THR A 309 12.61 14.89 -9.87
C THR A 309 12.97 14.71 -11.33
N ILE A 310 14.03 15.38 -11.80
CA ILE A 310 14.57 15.17 -13.14
C ILE A 310 15.38 13.87 -13.14
N LEU A 311 14.98 12.91 -13.98
CA LEU A 311 15.70 11.65 -14.23
C LEU A 311 16.41 11.74 -15.59
N ALA A 312 17.28 10.76 -15.88
CA ALA A 312 18.09 10.75 -17.08
C ALA A 312 17.30 10.91 -18.40
N ASN A 313 16.07 10.39 -18.48
CA ASN A 313 15.26 10.39 -19.70
C ASN A 313 13.85 11.00 -19.54
N ARG A 314 13.47 11.46 -18.35
CA ARG A 314 12.11 11.94 -18.04
C ARG A 314 12.07 12.67 -16.71
N VAL A 315 10.96 13.34 -16.42
CA VAL A 315 10.66 13.90 -15.11
C VAL A 315 9.69 12.98 -14.40
N LYS A 316 10.02 12.58 -13.16
CA LYS A 316 9.05 11.98 -12.25
C LYS A 316 8.31 13.10 -11.56
N VAL A 317 6.98 13.09 -11.63
CA VAL A 317 6.12 14.06 -10.95
C VAL A 317 5.28 13.33 -9.91
N SER A 318 5.24 13.87 -8.70
CA SER A 318 4.44 13.38 -7.58
C SER A 318 3.52 14.49 -7.11
N LEU A 319 2.23 14.19 -7.00
CA LEU A 319 1.20 15.11 -6.56
C LEU A 319 0.77 14.74 -5.15
N ARG A 320 0.66 15.72 -4.26
CA ARG A 320 0.19 15.54 -2.88
C ARG A 320 -0.89 16.56 -2.56
N SER A 321 -2.00 16.13 -1.99
CA SER A 321 -3.07 17.04 -1.59
C SER A 321 -3.67 16.64 -0.25
N ASN A 322 -4.23 17.61 0.46
CA ASN A 322 -5.07 17.35 1.62
C ASN A 322 -6.30 16.51 1.19
N ALA A 323 -6.84 15.67 2.08
CA ALA A 323 -8.00 14.82 1.85
C ALA A 323 -9.27 15.57 1.42
N ASN A 324 -9.35 16.88 1.69
CA ASN A 324 -10.48 17.73 1.29
C ASN A 324 -10.17 18.62 0.07
N ALA A 325 -8.93 18.60 -0.45
CA ALA A 325 -8.50 19.42 -1.58
C ALA A 325 -8.70 18.68 -2.92
N VAL A 326 -7.98 19.04 -3.99
CA VAL A 326 -8.11 18.39 -5.30
C VAL A 326 -7.83 16.89 -5.24
N ASP A 327 -8.62 16.08 -5.94
CA ASP A 327 -8.30 14.67 -6.18
C ASP A 327 -7.13 14.58 -7.17
N VAL A 328 -5.95 14.29 -6.63
CA VAL A 328 -4.73 14.21 -7.44
C VAL A 328 -4.61 12.91 -8.23
N ALA A 329 -5.37 11.87 -7.89
CA ALA A 329 -5.41 10.65 -8.69
C ALA A 329 -6.13 10.90 -10.02
N GLU A 330 -7.29 11.56 -9.98
CA GLU A 330 -7.98 11.98 -11.21
C GLU A 330 -7.12 12.93 -12.04
N LEU A 331 -6.46 13.90 -11.41
CA LEU A 331 -5.56 14.82 -12.10
C LEU A 331 -4.41 14.06 -12.76
N ALA A 332 -3.76 13.13 -12.07
CA ALA A 332 -2.66 12.33 -12.59
C ALA A 332 -3.06 11.49 -13.81
N GLN A 333 -4.27 10.90 -13.81
CA GLN A 333 -4.80 10.14 -14.94
C GLN A 333 -5.02 11.01 -16.19
N ARG A 334 -5.38 12.30 -15.99
CA ARG A 334 -5.56 13.24 -17.10
C ARG A 334 -4.25 13.73 -17.70
N ILE A 335 -3.24 13.96 -16.86
CA ILE A 335 -1.98 14.60 -17.30
C ILE A 335 -0.88 13.60 -17.67
N PHE A 336 -0.96 12.35 -17.21
CA PHE A 336 0.06 11.33 -17.49
C PHE A 336 -0.56 10.09 -18.15
N PRO A 337 -0.03 9.59 -19.29
CA PRO A 337 -0.56 8.42 -19.98
C PRO A 337 -0.63 7.12 -19.14
N LYS A 338 0.16 7.04 -18.06
CA LYS A 338 0.18 5.94 -17.08
C LYS A 338 0.30 6.46 -15.66
N GLY A 339 -0.24 7.65 -15.39
CA GLY A 339 -0.27 8.21 -14.05
C GLY A 339 -1.42 7.62 -13.23
N GLY A 340 -1.26 7.65 -11.92
CA GLY A 340 -2.27 7.18 -11.00
C GLY A 340 -1.79 7.22 -9.55
N GLY A 341 -2.65 6.74 -8.67
CA GLY A 341 -2.43 6.69 -7.24
C GLY A 341 -3.74 6.85 -6.47
N HIS A 342 -3.63 7.32 -5.24
CA HIS A 342 -4.76 7.61 -4.36
C HIS A 342 -5.17 9.07 -4.45
N ARG A 343 -6.40 9.38 -4.03
CA ARG A 343 -6.99 10.72 -4.03
C ARG A 343 -6.03 11.82 -3.57
N SER A 344 -5.24 11.56 -2.53
CA SER A 344 -4.31 12.54 -1.91
C SER A 344 -2.84 12.33 -2.28
N ALA A 345 -2.51 11.28 -3.02
CA ALA A 345 -1.15 10.96 -3.41
C ALA A 345 -1.13 10.20 -4.74
N ALA A 346 -0.70 10.88 -5.80
CA ALA A 346 -0.56 10.29 -7.13
C ALA A 346 0.79 10.61 -7.73
N ALA A 347 1.16 9.90 -8.80
CA ALA A 347 2.40 10.15 -9.50
C ALA A 347 2.28 9.79 -10.99
N GLY A 348 3.24 10.28 -11.77
CA GLY A 348 3.42 9.90 -13.15
C GLY A 348 4.76 10.37 -13.69
N PHE A 349 4.92 10.19 -15.00
CA PHE A 349 6.14 10.58 -15.71
C PHE A 349 5.79 11.45 -16.91
N MET A 350 6.67 12.40 -17.20
CA MET A 350 6.54 13.32 -18.32
C MET A 350 7.90 13.55 -18.99
N PRO A 351 8.00 13.72 -20.32
CA PRO A 351 9.21 14.20 -20.97
C PRO A 351 9.65 15.57 -20.42
N PHE A 352 10.95 15.83 -20.36
CA PHE A 352 11.48 17.09 -19.81
C PHE A 352 10.94 18.31 -20.56
N ASP A 353 10.97 18.31 -21.89
CA ASP A 353 10.53 19.47 -22.69
C ASP A 353 9.04 19.79 -22.46
N GLN A 354 8.22 18.76 -22.29
CA GLN A 354 6.81 18.91 -21.97
C GLN A 354 6.64 19.51 -20.56
N PHE A 355 7.34 18.97 -19.56
CA PHE A 355 7.27 19.47 -18.18
C PHE A 355 7.77 20.93 -18.09
N HIS A 356 8.84 21.25 -18.80
CA HIS A 356 9.37 22.60 -18.85
C HIS A 356 8.35 23.57 -19.44
N LYS A 357 7.75 23.24 -20.60
CA LYS A 357 6.77 24.08 -21.30
C LYS A 357 5.45 24.24 -20.55
N GLU A 358 4.97 23.18 -19.92
CA GLU A 358 3.65 23.19 -19.26
C GLU A 358 3.72 23.75 -17.84
N VAL A 359 4.80 23.47 -17.11
CA VAL A 359 4.91 23.78 -15.68
C VAL A 359 6.00 24.82 -15.41
N LEU A 360 7.26 24.53 -15.73
CA LEU A 360 8.39 25.37 -15.27
C LEU A 360 8.42 26.76 -15.92
N SER A 361 8.06 26.89 -17.19
CA SER A 361 8.01 28.20 -17.87
C SER A 361 6.91 29.12 -17.34
N ASN A 362 5.95 28.57 -16.60
CA ASN A 362 4.86 29.30 -15.93
C ASN A 362 5.08 29.39 -14.41
N ALA A 363 6.24 28.96 -13.91
CA ALA A 363 6.57 29.00 -12.50
C ALA A 363 7.27 30.32 -12.14
N VAL A 364 6.85 30.92 -11.02
CA VAL A 364 7.47 32.11 -10.44
C VAL A 364 7.98 31.82 -9.04
N GLU A 365 8.93 32.63 -8.55
CA GLU A 365 9.41 32.54 -7.18
C GLU A 365 8.24 32.62 -6.19
N TYR A 366 8.24 31.74 -5.19
CA TYR A 366 7.24 31.81 -4.13
C TYR A 366 7.52 33.01 -3.22
N VAL A 367 6.55 33.91 -3.14
CA VAL A 367 6.56 35.03 -2.19
C VAL A 367 5.59 34.68 -1.07
N ALA A 368 6.09 34.55 0.16
CA ALA A 368 5.26 34.31 1.32
C ALA A 368 4.25 35.46 1.50
N PRO A 369 2.99 35.18 1.88
CA PRO A 369 2.06 36.24 2.24
C PRO A 369 2.68 37.11 3.34
N VAL A 370 2.60 38.42 3.18
CA VAL A 370 3.00 39.34 4.25
C VAL A 370 2.08 39.06 5.43
N ALA A 371 2.64 38.64 6.56
CA ALA A 371 1.87 38.47 7.78
C ALA A 371 1.26 39.83 8.12
N GLU A 372 -0.08 39.92 8.13
CA GLU A 372 -0.74 41.07 8.76
C GLU A 372 -0.33 41.07 10.23
N GLU A 373 0.55 42.00 10.62
CA GLU A 373 0.74 42.34 12.02
C GLU A 373 -0.64 42.76 12.55
N LYS A 374 -1.28 41.87 13.30
CA LYS A 374 -2.35 42.29 14.20
C LYS A 374 -1.71 43.25 15.18
N ALA A 375 -1.95 44.54 14.96
CA ALA A 375 -1.59 45.61 15.87
C ALA A 375 -2.25 45.35 17.22
N THR A 376 -1.54 44.72 18.14
CA THR A 376 -1.88 44.67 19.55
C THR A 376 -0.82 45.44 20.31
N CYS A 377 -1.09 46.70 20.63
CA CYS A 377 -1.06 47.25 21.99
C CYS A 377 -1.10 48.78 21.89
N THR A 378 -2.28 49.38 22.08
CA THR A 378 -2.38 50.76 22.53
C THR A 378 -2.08 50.76 24.03
N CYS A 379 -0.86 51.14 24.40
CA CYS A 379 -0.59 51.62 25.75
C CYS A 379 -1.25 53.00 25.90
N GLU A 380 -2.47 53.05 26.45
CA GLU A 380 -2.97 54.30 27.02
C GLU A 380 -2.45 54.43 28.45
N HIS A 381 -1.51 55.35 28.61
CA HIS A 381 -1.29 56.03 29.88
C HIS A 381 -2.51 56.91 30.16
N HIS A 382 -3.20 56.67 31.29
CA HIS A 382 -3.60 57.70 32.24
C HIS A 382 -3.97 57.11 33.60
#